data_AF-A0AAE8UAY6-F1
#
_entry.id   AF-A0AAE8UAY6-F1
#
_cell.length_a   1.000
_cell.length_b   1.000
_cell.length_c   1.000
_cell.angle_alpha   90.00
_cell.angle_beta   90.00
_cell.angle_gamma   90.00
#
_symmetry.space_group_name_H-M   'P 1'
#
loop_
_entity.id
_entity.type
_entity.pdbx_description
1 polymer ?
#
loop_
_entity_poly.entity_id
_entity_poly.type
_entity_poly.pdbx_seq_one_letter_code
_entity_poly.pdbx_strand_id
1 'polypeptide(L)'
;MKKIFALNLLLMSAAAHAQELPYFAINNPDNNGTGNSAGLFSLNSTSTAFLHGSREWPTLSAKTNNGVATYIPDNSYSGPAGSALTIDFSVTGSSASPFFKGTACSSSCGNTGYTPTTSYSDTSMVVKPPVMEPGTSYGRWVLGDPFFNYLLNAAPGDEVTITSTPQSSSINKVTTTNTLHKVGTLTMTNSRALNLGIDPISGEVTIVDGSTGATCTKYTRNTISGVLCDLLEYTFVGEDVSGYNGGLALTSSRVNSVLQSHMNGGTGLAAELTFDENTWYSISGGILSDTRVLANTFLAAPQKNGGKAYLKIFLPKALILSVAQAGDGSNIGNIVSLCLTPGNSSLAADFCFQPGGGLVINPIEPGLEIAPDNPDYTLDPDGLGGSGKGIIGETPIEIPYTITYSGAQKDAAIAVTVKVTGPTQSLNGVDYCAFSGNGFTVPIPGNVLVGKSQTRMAHNCKGEVLAIPAPATHAEEWDKMSSGVTDMWLWKTPLVLQFVMDNPVSKTTYDGNSWFGEVSAQGRIDVSASWN
;
A
#
# COMPACT_ATOMS: atom_id res chain seq x y z
N MET A 1 -54.40 69.12 -2.35
CA MET A 1 -53.74 68.61 -1.13
C MET A 1 -54.75 67.88 -0.25
N LYS A 2 -54.74 66.54 -0.25
CA LYS A 2 -54.98 65.62 0.89
C LYS A 2 -55.22 64.20 0.36
N LYS A 3 -54.33 63.29 0.78
CA LYS A 3 -54.46 61.84 1.05
C LYS A 3 -55.22 60.95 0.05
N ILE A 4 -54.55 59.89 -0.41
CA ILE A 4 -54.88 58.48 -0.08
C ILE A 4 -53.59 57.64 -0.18
N PHE A 5 -53.19 57.12 0.97
CA PHE A 5 -52.27 56.00 1.18
C PHE A 5 -53.16 54.76 1.19
N ALA A 6 -53.00 53.83 0.25
CA ALA A 6 -53.57 52.48 0.28
C ALA A 6 -52.82 51.65 -0.78
N LEU A 7 -51.85 50.83 -0.38
CA LEU A 7 -52.04 49.42 -0.03
C LEU A 7 -51.51 48.54 -1.20
N ASN A 8 -50.20 48.52 -1.37
CA ASN A 8 -49.51 47.40 -2.03
C ASN A 8 -49.16 46.38 -0.94
N LEU A 9 -50.16 45.57 -0.57
CA LEU A 9 -49.99 44.33 0.16
C LEU A 9 -50.63 43.25 -0.73
N LEU A 10 -49.96 42.10 -0.88
CA LEU A 10 -50.20 40.98 -1.81
C LEU A 10 -49.55 41.16 -3.21
N LEU A 11 -48.69 40.28 -3.73
CA LEU A 11 -48.31 38.91 -3.37
C LEU A 11 -46.78 38.75 -3.49
N MET A 12 -46.10 38.43 -2.39
CA MET A 12 -44.89 37.62 -2.47
C MET A 12 -45.33 36.17 -2.30
N SER A 13 -45.76 35.54 -3.39
CA SER A 13 -45.78 34.08 -3.46
C SER A 13 -44.33 33.61 -3.34
N ALA A 14 -44.03 32.87 -2.27
CA ALA A 14 -42.77 32.16 -2.11
C ALA A 14 -42.54 31.30 -3.37
N ALA A 15 -41.59 31.69 -4.20
CA ALA A 15 -41.16 30.85 -5.30
C ALA A 15 -40.56 29.58 -4.68
N ALA A 16 -41.11 28.41 -5.03
CA ALA A 16 -40.51 27.14 -4.70
C ALA A 16 -39.13 27.09 -5.40
N HIS A 17 -38.05 27.08 -4.62
CA HIS A 17 -36.72 26.82 -5.14
C HIS A 17 -36.64 25.32 -5.45
N ALA A 18 -36.65 24.97 -6.74
CA ALA A 18 -36.41 23.63 -7.22
C ALA A 18 -34.92 23.50 -7.60
N GLN A 19 -34.22 22.53 -7.03
CA GLN A 19 -32.80 22.33 -7.29
C GLN A 19 -32.47 20.86 -7.56
N GLU A 20 -31.62 20.62 -8.55
CA GLU A 20 -31.03 19.31 -8.82
C GLU A 20 -29.71 19.14 -8.04
N LEU A 21 -29.56 17.98 -7.40
CA LEU A 21 -28.46 17.59 -6.54
C LEU A 21 -27.81 16.32 -7.10
N PRO A 22 -26.85 16.46 -8.02
CA PRO A 22 -26.09 15.31 -8.52
C PRO A 22 -25.29 14.70 -7.38
N TYR A 23 -25.36 13.38 -7.22
CA TYR A 23 -24.64 12.64 -6.20
C TYR A 23 -24.07 11.32 -6.73
N PHE A 24 -22.94 10.90 -6.16
CA PHE A 24 -22.41 9.56 -6.37
C PHE A 24 -22.44 8.76 -5.07
N ALA A 25 -22.42 7.44 -5.20
CA ALA A 25 -22.22 6.55 -4.06
C ALA A 25 -20.79 6.05 -4.02
N ILE A 26 -20.35 5.70 -2.83
CA ILE A 26 -19.12 4.95 -2.59
C ILE A 26 -19.53 3.63 -1.93
N ASN A 27 -19.02 2.52 -2.48
CA ASN A 27 -19.08 1.18 -1.91
C ASN A 27 -17.65 0.72 -1.57
N ASN A 28 -17.46 0.31 -0.32
CA ASN A 28 -16.20 -0.23 0.20
C ASN A 28 -16.48 -1.58 0.87
N PRO A 29 -16.77 -2.63 0.06
CA PRO A 29 -17.14 -3.95 0.56
C PRO A 29 -16.01 -4.61 1.35
N ASP A 30 -14.76 -4.39 0.95
CA ASP A 30 -13.56 -4.93 1.58
C ASP A 30 -13.04 -4.01 2.70
N ASN A 31 -13.92 -3.34 3.44
CA ASN A 31 -13.46 -2.57 4.59
C ASN A 31 -12.85 -3.53 5.62
N ASN A 32 -11.69 -3.16 6.17
CA ASN A 32 -10.97 -3.98 7.15
C ASN A 32 -11.61 -3.90 8.56
N GLY A 33 -12.92 -3.67 8.64
CA GLY A 33 -13.70 -3.51 9.89
C GLY A 33 -13.53 -2.19 10.62
N THR A 34 -12.64 -1.30 10.17
CA THR A 34 -12.33 -0.01 10.83
C THR A 34 -12.71 1.22 10.00
N GLY A 35 -12.89 1.07 8.69
CA GLY A 35 -13.31 2.14 7.77
C GLY A 35 -14.81 2.11 7.48
N ASN A 36 -15.31 3.16 6.83
CA ASN A 36 -16.69 3.22 6.37
C ASN A 36 -16.94 2.24 5.22
N SER A 37 -18.11 1.60 5.22
CA SER A 37 -18.48 0.62 4.19
C SER A 37 -19.18 1.25 3.00
N ALA A 38 -19.85 2.38 3.20
CA ALA A 38 -20.58 3.07 2.16
C ALA A 38 -20.73 4.57 2.44
N GLY A 39 -20.98 5.35 1.40
CA GLY A 39 -21.24 6.78 1.52
C GLY A 39 -21.96 7.37 0.31
N LEU A 40 -22.58 8.54 0.50
CA LEU A 40 -23.27 9.30 -0.53
C LEU A 40 -22.69 10.71 -0.52
N PHE A 41 -22.30 11.23 -1.69
CA PHE A 41 -21.67 12.53 -1.81
C PHE A 41 -22.23 13.29 -3.00
N SER A 42 -22.75 14.48 -2.73
CA SER A 42 -23.13 15.41 -3.79
C SER A 42 -21.90 16.04 -4.42
N LEU A 43 -22.00 16.25 -5.73
CA LEU A 43 -20.99 16.95 -6.53
C LEU A 43 -21.21 18.47 -6.52
N ASN A 44 -22.33 18.97 -5.98
CA ASN A 44 -22.66 20.40 -5.92
C ASN A 44 -22.51 20.97 -4.49
N SER A 45 -21.28 21.30 -4.10
CA SER A 45 -20.96 21.80 -2.75
C SER A 45 -21.30 23.28 -2.49
N THR A 46 -21.65 24.04 -3.55
CA THR A 46 -21.99 25.47 -3.44
C THR A 46 -23.48 25.71 -3.16
N SER A 47 -24.26 24.63 -3.25
CA SER A 47 -25.67 24.61 -2.92
C SER A 47 -25.91 24.74 -1.42
N THR A 48 -26.98 25.40 -1.05
CA THR A 48 -27.58 25.40 0.30
C THR A 48 -28.23 24.06 0.65
N ALA A 49 -28.62 23.26 -0.35
CA ALA A 49 -29.09 21.89 -0.21
C ALA A 49 -28.05 20.87 -0.70
N PHE A 50 -27.84 19.76 -0.01
CA PHE A 50 -26.90 18.72 -0.46
C PHE A 50 -27.10 17.40 0.29
N LEU A 51 -26.50 16.34 -0.26
CA LEU A 51 -26.47 14.98 0.28
C LEU A 51 -25.02 14.56 0.53
N HIS A 52 -24.62 14.39 1.79
CA HIS A 52 -23.24 14.03 2.13
C HIS A 52 -23.14 13.12 3.34
N GLY A 53 -22.21 12.18 3.27
CA GLY A 53 -21.67 11.46 4.42
C GLY A 53 -21.63 9.95 4.23
N SER A 54 -21.07 9.29 5.23
CA SER A 54 -20.96 7.83 5.31
C SER A 54 -22.17 7.19 5.98
N ARG A 55 -22.40 5.91 5.70
CA ARG A 55 -23.47 5.14 6.34
C ARG A 55 -23.25 5.03 7.85
N GLU A 56 -22.03 4.73 8.25
CA GLU A 56 -21.60 4.59 9.64
C GLU A 56 -20.90 5.85 10.14
N TRP A 57 -20.85 6.02 11.45
CA TRP A 57 -20.06 7.08 12.07
C TRP A 57 -18.58 6.98 11.65
N PRO A 58 -17.94 8.04 11.12
CA PRO A 58 -16.57 7.97 10.59
C PRO A 58 -15.54 8.03 11.72
N THR A 59 -15.33 6.90 12.40
CA THR A 59 -14.42 6.76 13.55
C THR A 59 -12.96 7.10 13.25
N LEU A 60 -12.54 6.98 11.99
CA LEU A 60 -11.18 7.28 11.54
C LEU A 60 -10.93 8.77 11.29
N SER A 61 -11.99 9.60 11.21
CA SER A 61 -11.83 11.04 11.05
C SER A 61 -11.21 11.68 12.30
N ALA A 62 -10.30 12.62 12.07
CA ALA A 62 -9.67 13.44 13.10
C ALA A 62 -10.51 14.68 13.45
N LYS A 63 -11.61 14.94 12.74
CA LYS A 63 -12.49 16.09 13.05
C LYS A 63 -13.29 15.84 14.31
N THR A 64 -13.49 16.89 15.10
CA THR A 64 -14.25 16.85 16.36
C THR A 64 -15.76 16.80 16.18
N ASN A 65 -16.28 17.13 14.98
CA ASN A 65 -17.70 17.37 14.76
C ASN A 65 -18.35 16.43 13.72
N ASN A 66 -18.00 15.15 13.74
CA ASN A 66 -18.40 14.18 12.73
C ASN A 66 -19.91 13.89 12.67
N GLY A 67 -20.32 13.16 11.64
CA GLY A 67 -21.71 12.93 11.26
C GLY A 67 -21.81 11.81 10.24
N VAL A 68 -23.01 11.27 10.12
CA VAL A 68 -23.36 10.26 9.11
C VAL A 68 -24.03 10.91 7.89
N ALA A 69 -24.36 10.11 6.88
CA ALA A 69 -25.02 10.52 5.67
C ALA A 69 -26.30 11.31 5.96
N THR A 70 -26.29 12.57 5.53
CA THR A 70 -27.38 13.52 5.75
C THR A 70 -27.78 14.20 4.47
N TYR A 71 -29.08 14.42 4.37
CA TYR A 71 -29.69 15.34 3.44
C TYR A 71 -29.95 16.67 4.15
N ILE A 72 -29.54 17.77 3.52
CA ILE A 72 -29.84 19.12 3.96
C ILE A 72 -30.78 19.77 2.94
N PRO A 73 -31.99 20.15 3.33
CA PRO A 73 -32.88 20.96 2.52
C PRO A 73 -32.52 22.44 2.62
N ASP A 74 -32.72 23.18 1.54
CA ASP A 74 -32.60 24.65 1.54
C ASP A 74 -33.84 25.36 2.11
N ASN A 75 -34.40 24.86 3.20
CA ASN A 75 -35.65 25.39 3.74
C ASN A 75 -35.45 26.61 4.66
N SER A 76 -34.25 27.20 4.69
CA SER A 76 -33.89 28.43 5.43
C SER A 76 -34.63 28.60 6.76
N TYR A 77 -34.45 27.64 7.68
CA TYR A 77 -35.10 27.68 8.99
C TYR A 77 -34.19 28.33 10.06
N SER A 78 -34.77 29.21 10.87
CA SER A 78 -34.16 29.74 12.10
C SER A 78 -35.15 29.62 13.25
N GLY A 79 -34.93 28.67 14.17
CA GLY A 79 -35.78 28.49 15.34
C GLY A 79 -35.00 28.16 16.62
N PRO A 80 -35.64 28.33 17.79
CA PRO A 80 -34.99 28.11 19.08
C PRO A 80 -34.48 26.68 19.19
N ALA A 81 -33.19 26.57 19.39
CA ALA A 81 -32.44 25.33 19.57
C ALA A 81 -33.15 24.34 20.53
N GLY A 82 -33.17 23.06 20.18
CA GLY A 82 -33.73 21.99 21.01
C GLY A 82 -35.27 21.89 21.05
N SER A 83 -36.00 22.83 20.43
CA SER A 83 -37.47 22.75 20.32
C SER A 83 -37.90 21.70 19.30
N ALA A 84 -38.96 20.96 19.58
CA ALA A 84 -39.50 19.99 18.63
C ALA A 84 -39.98 20.71 17.35
N LEU A 85 -39.50 20.23 16.20
CA LEU A 85 -39.86 20.74 14.88
C LEU A 85 -40.55 19.62 14.11
N THR A 86 -41.77 19.89 13.63
CA THR A 86 -42.48 18.99 12.73
C THR A 86 -42.09 19.34 11.31
N ILE A 87 -41.69 18.34 10.52
CA ILE A 87 -41.34 18.47 9.12
C ILE A 87 -42.31 17.61 8.33
N ASP A 88 -43.09 18.22 7.46
CA ASP A 88 -43.83 17.48 6.45
C ASP A 88 -42.93 17.31 5.23
N PHE A 89 -42.96 16.13 4.64
CA PHE A 89 -42.19 15.84 3.45
C PHE A 89 -42.93 14.88 2.53
N SER A 90 -42.54 14.88 1.27
CA SER A 90 -42.96 13.88 0.29
C SER A 90 -41.74 13.45 -0.51
N VAL A 91 -41.59 12.14 -0.68
CA VAL A 91 -40.52 11.55 -1.50
C VAL A 91 -41.17 10.88 -2.71
N THR A 92 -40.77 11.28 -3.91
CA THR A 92 -41.19 10.65 -5.17
C THR A 92 -39.97 10.04 -5.84
N GLY A 93 -40.16 8.89 -6.51
CA GLY A 93 -39.05 8.11 -7.06
C GLY A 93 -38.45 7.12 -6.07
N SER A 94 -39.02 6.95 -4.87
CA SER A 94 -38.67 5.87 -3.94
C SER A 94 -39.84 5.55 -3.00
N SER A 95 -39.97 4.29 -2.60
CA SER A 95 -40.87 3.82 -1.53
C SER A 95 -40.12 3.21 -0.34
N ALA A 96 -38.79 3.39 -0.29
CA ALA A 96 -37.92 2.77 0.71
C ALA A 96 -38.00 3.48 2.08
N SER A 97 -39.11 3.27 2.79
CA SER A 97 -39.36 3.81 4.14
C SER A 97 -38.66 3.02 5.26
N PRO A 98 -38.23 3.66 6.37
CA PRO A 98 -38.31 5.10 6.63
C PRO A 98 -37.28 5.90 5.82
N PHE A 99 -37.70 7.08 5.34
CA PHE A 99 -36.85 7.99 4.56
C PHE A 99 -35.81 8.70 5.43
N PHE A 100 -36.18 9.06 6.66
CA PHE A 100 -35.33 9.77 7.60
C PHE A 100 -35.43 9.11 8.98
N LYS A 101 -34.32 9.08 9.72
CA LYS A 101 -34.25 8.49 11.07
C LYS A 101 -33.94 9.49 12.18
N GLY A 102 -33.63 10.74 11.83
CA GLY A 102 -33.35 11.77 12.83
C GLY A 102 -32.59 12.96 12.28
N THR A 103 -31.94 13.69 13.19
CA THR A 103 -31.08 14.84 12.85
C THR A 103 -29.63 14.55 13.20
N ALA A 104 -28.70 14.85 12.29
CA ALA A 104 -27.29 14.67 12.58
C ALA A 104 -26.85 15.54 13.75
N CYS A 105 -25.92 15.01 14.53
CA CYS A 105 -25.33 15.72 15.64
C CYS A 105 -23.82 15.39 15.71
N SER A 106 -23.05 16.39 16.15
CA SER A 106 -21.60 16.36 16.08
C SER A 106 -20.90 15.88 17.36
N SER A 107 -21.45 16.20 18.53
CA SER A 107 -20.80 15.91 19.82
C SER A 107 -21.76 15.45 20.93
N SER A 108 -23.06 15.77 20.85
CA SER A 108 -24.04 15.50 21.91
C SER A 108 -24.76 14.15 21.84
N CYS A 109 -24.49 13.33 20.81
CA CYS A 109 -25.19 12.07 20.48
C CYS A 109 -24.25 10.84 20.50
N GLY A 110 -23.03 11.00 21.04
CA GLY A 110 -22.03 9.93 21.12
C GLY A 110 -21.67 9.36 19.74
N ASN A 111 -21.38 8.06 19.69
CA ASN A 111 -20.86 7.38 18.50
C ASN A 111 -21.91 7.07 17.42
N THR A 112 -23.17 7.45 17.63
CA THR A 112 -24.25 7.20 16.65
C THR A 112 -24.33 8.30 15.60
N GLY A 113 -23.93 9.52 15.95
CA GLY A 113 -23.90 10.67 15.05
C GLY A 113 -25.22 11.30 14.69
N TYR A 114 -26.30 10.89 15.35
CA TYR A 114 -27.61 11.51 15.17
C TYR A 114 -28.47 11.42 16.42
N THR A 115 -29.43 12.33 16.51
CA THR A 115 -30.54 12.26 17.45
C THR A 115 -31.75 11.68 16.73
N PRO A 116 -32.37 10.58 17.21
CA PRO A 116 -33.53 9.98 16.57
C PRO A 116 -34.74 10.91 16.44
N THR A 117 -35.64 10.60 15.51
CA THR A 117 -36.97 11.24 15.45
C THR A 117 -37.76 10.95 16.74
N THR A 118 -38.58 11.92 17.16
CA THR A 118 -39.55 11.73 18.27
C THR A 118 -40.82 11.04 17.79
N SER A 119 -41.21 11.29 16.54
CA SER A 119 -42.26 10.56 15.83
C SER A 119 -41.99 10.56 14.33
N TYR A 120 -42.46 9.54 13.62
CA TYR A 120 -42.23 9.38 12.19
C TYR A 120 -43.46 8.78 11.50
N SER A 121 -43.71 9.25 10.29
CA SER A 121 -44.60 8.71 9.27
C SER A 121 -43.98 8.98 7.90
N ASP A 122 -44.46 8.33 6.84
CA ASP A 122 -43.89 8.50 5.48
C ASP A 122 -44.16 9.85 4.83
N THR A 123 -44.91 10.73 5.51
CA THR A 123 -45.20 12.08 5.05
C THR A 123 -44.81 13.15 6.07
N SER A 124 -44.35 12.77 7.27
CA SER A 124 -44.04 13.73 8.33
C SER A 124 -43.16 13.13 9.41
N MET A 125 -42.23 13.92 9.96
CA MET A 125 -41.41 13.55 11.11
C MET A 125 -41.33 14.68 12.13
N VAL A 126 -41.14 14.32 13.40
CA VAL A 126 -40.83 15.28 14.47
C VAL A 126 -39.39 15.07 14.91
N VAL A 127 -38.59 16.12 14.83
CA VAL A 127 -37.17 16.13 15.20
C VAL A 127 -36.87 17.17 16.25
N LYS A 128 -35.79 17.00 16.99
CA LYS A 128 -35.22 18.03 17.87
C LYS A 128 -33.89 18.47 17.28
N PRO A 129 -33.84 19.57 16.49
CA PRO A 129 -32.59 20.02 15.91
C PRO A 129 -31.57 20.29 17.03
N PRO A 130 -30.30 19.89 16.83
CA PRO A 130 -29.25 20.12 17.83
C PRO A 130 -29.11 21.61 18.10
N VAL A 131 -28.73 21.94 19.35
CA VAL A 131 -28.39 23.31 19.75
C VAL A 131 -27.13 23.73 19.01
N MET A 132 -27.27 24.48 17.91
CA MET A 132 -26.13 25.08 17.21
C MET A 132 -25.93 26.51 17.69
N GLU A 133 -24.82 26.78 18.38
CA GLU A 133 -24.31 28.13 18.65
C GLU A 133 -23.65 28.75 17.39
N PRO A 134 -23.81 30.05 17.11
CA PRO A 134 -25.05 30.83 17.14
C PRO A 134 -25.53 31.16 15.70
N GLY A 135 -26.82 30.97 15.42
CA GLY A 135 -27.53 31.77 14.40
C GLY A 135 -28.45 31.02 13.43
N THR A 136 -28.14 29.78 13.04
CA THR A 136 -28.96 29.04 12.05
C THR A 136 -28.93 27.53 12.32
N SER A 137 -30.09 26.97 12.67
CA SER A 137 -30.28 25.52 12.81
C SER A 137 -30.74 24.94 11.47
N TYR A 138 -29.79 24.60 10.60
CA TYR A 138 -30.11 23.88 9.36
C TYR A 138 -30.63 22.47 9.69
N GLY A 139 -31.71 22.06 9.02
CA GLY A 139 -32.27 20.72 9.15
C GLY A 139 -31.34 19.66 8.56
N ARG A 140 -30.39 19.16 9.34
CA ARG A 140 -29.47 18.08 8.92
C ARG A 140 -30.17 16.74 9.06
N TRP A 141 -30.91 16.28 8.06
CA TRP A 141 -31.74 15.09 8.19
C TRP A 141 -30.96 13.84 7.85
N VAL A 142 -30.86 12.93 8.81
CA VAL A 142 -30.16 11.67 8.64
C VAL A 142 -31.06 10.72 7.89
N LEU A 143 -30.54 10.15 6.80
CA LEU A 143 -31.28 9.18 5.99
C LEU A 143 -31.60 7.92 6.81
N GLY A 144 -32.81 7.40 6.64
CA GLY A 144 -33.17 6.08 7.14
C GLY A 144 -32.41 4.99 6.38
N ASP A 145 -32.14 3.86 7.04
CA ASP A 145 -31.29 2.82 6.44
C ASP A 145 -31.88 2.23 5.13
N PRO A 146 -33.21 1.99 5.02
CA PRO A 146 -33.79 1.54 3.75
C PRO A 146 -33.62 2.57 2.62
N PHE A 147 -33.83 3.85 2.91
CA PHE A 147 -33.69 4.90 1.91
C PHE A 147 -32.23 5.17 1.53
N PHE A 148 -31.30 5.12 2.49
CA PHE A 148 -29.87 5.15 2.20
C PHE A 148 -29.48 4.01 1.26
N ASN A 149 -29.88 2.78 1.57
CA ASN A 149 -29.58 1.61 0.73
C ASN A 149 -30.24 1.72 -0.65
N TYR A 150 -31.42 2.31 -0.74
CA TYR A 150 -32.05 2.61 -2.03
C TYR A 150 -31.19 3.57 -2.85
N LEU A 151 -30.82 4.72 -2.29
CA LEU A 151 -29.97 5.72 -2.97
C LEU A 151 -28.57 5.20 -3.32
N LEU A 152 -28.03 4.29 -2.48
CA LEU A 152 -26.75 3.62 -2.69
C LEU A 152 -26.78 2.73 -3.94
N ASN A 153 -27.86 1.96 -4.10
CA ASN A 153 -28.01 0.92 -5.13
C ASN A 153 -28.77 1.38 -6.37
N ALA A 154 -29.30 2.61 -6.38
CA ALA A 154 -29.93 3.23 -7.53
C ALA A 154 -28.98 3.22 -8.75
N ALA A 155 -29.55 2.99 -9.94
CA ALA A 155 -28.79 3.02 -11.18
C ALA A 155 -28.34 4.46 -11.49
N PRO A 156 -27.18 4.64 -12.14
CA PRO A 156 -26.83 5.95 -12.71
C PRO A 156 -27.96 6.45 -13.62
N GLY A 157 -28.38 7.70 -13.44
CA GLY A 157 -29.52 8.31 -14.11
C GLY A 157 -30.82 8.31 -13.30
N ASP A 158 -30.90 7.54 -12.20
CA ASP A 158 -32.10 7.51 -11.35
C ASP A 158 -32.25 8.81 -10.56
N GLU A 159 -33.51 9.27 -10.46
CA GLU A 159 -33.88 10.49 -9.74
C GLU A 159 -34.80 10.22 -8.56
N VAL A 160 -34.57 10.92 -7.46
CA VAL A 160 -35.49 10.97 -6.31
C VAL A 160 -35.77 12.41 -5.94
N THR A 161 -37.03 12.81 -5.96
CA THR A 161 -37.42 14.16 -5.54
C THR A 161 -37.91 14.15 -4.10
N ILE A 162 -37.31 15.01 -3.29
CA ILE A 162 -37.69 15.27 -1.90
C ILE A 162 -38.28 16.67 -1.84
N THR A 163 -39.57 16.76 -1.53
CA THR A 163 -40.22 18.02 -1.18
C THR A 163 -40.41 18.07 0.32
N SER A 164 -40.11 19.21 0.94
CA SER A 164 -40.17 19.33 2.39
C SER A 164 -40.61 20.71 2.86
N THR A 165 -41.35 20.73 3.96
CA THR A 165 -41.94 21.94 4.55
C THR A 165 -41.83 21.86 6.07
N PRO A 166 -41.06 22.75 6.71
CA PRO A 166 -41.06 22.85 8.16
C PRO A 166 -42.39 23.47 8.66
N GLN A 167 -43.04 22.80 9.60
CA GLN A 167 -44.23 23.30 10.29
C GLN A 167 -43.79 24.01 11.57
N SER A 168 -43.79 25.35 11.54
CA SER A 168 -43.65 26.20 12.73
C SER A 168 -44.75 27.26 12.74
N SER A 169 -45.32 27.52 13.92
CA SER A 169 -46.36 28.54 14.11
C SER A 169 -45.81 29.98 14.12
N SER A 170 -44.49 30.17 14.16
CA SER A 170 -43.83 31.46 14.35
C SER A 170 -42.96 31.94 13.18
N ILE A 171 -42.90 31.22 12.05
CA ILE A 171 -41.93 31.47 10.97
C ILE A 171 -42.58 31.28 9.58
N ASN A 172 -42.06 31.97 8.56
CA ASN A 172 -42.43 31.78 7.15
C ASN A 172 -42.24 30.31 6.73
N LYS A 173 -43.30 29.66 6.26
CA LYS A 173 -43.24 28.30 5.71
C LYS A 173 -42.57 28.34 4.34
N VAL A 174 -41.33 27.88 4.26
CA VAL A 174 -40.62 27.72 2.97
C VAL A 174 -40.68 26.25 2.59
N THR A 175 -41.39 25.94 1.51
CA THR A 175 -41.37 24.61 0.90
C THR A 175 -40.21 24.55 -0.09
N THR A 176 -39.37 23.54 0.05
CA THR A 176 -38.29 23.25 -0.89
C THR A 176 -38.51 21.93 -1.59
N THR A 177 -38.11 21.87 -2.85
CA THR A 177 -38.14 20.65 -3.66
C THR A 177 -36.75 20.43 -4.22
N ASN A 178 -36.13 19.31 -3.90
CA ASN A 178 -34.81 18.96 -4.41
C ASN A 178 -34.87 17.60 -5.10
N THR A 179 -34.31 17.51 -6.29
CA THR A 179 -34.16 16.24 -7.02
C THR A 179 -32.74 15.73 -6.81
N LEU A 180 -32.60 14.59 -6.16
CA LEU A 180 -31.36 13.85 -6.07
C LEU A 180 -31.16 13.10 -7.39
N HIS A 181 -30.10 13.42 -8.13
CA HIS A 181 -29.75 12.76 -9.38
C HIS A 181 -28.53 11.85 -9.18
N LYS A 182 -28.69 10.55 -9.40
CA LYS A 182 -27.61 9.58 -9.21
C LYS A 182 -26.66 9.62 -10.41
N VAL A 183 -25.48 10.21 -10.25
CA VAL A 183 -24.50 10.26 -11.36
C VAL A 183 -23.68 8.99 -11.51
N GLY A 184 -23.45 8.24 -10.43
CA GLY A 184 -22.59 7.06 -10.51
C GLY A 184 -22.24 6.41 -9.19
N THR A 185 -21.53 5.29 -9.27
CA THR A 185 -21.09 4.49 -8.12
C THR A 185 -19.59 4.21 -8.22
N LEU A 186 -18.87 4.59 -7.17
CA LEU A 186 -17.48 4.25 -6.95
C LEU A 186 -17.40 2.97 -6.12
N THR A 187 -16.69 1.95 -6.59
CA THR A 187 -16.49 0.69 -5.84
C THR A 187 -15.01 0.45 -5.58
N MET A 188 -14.66 0.21 -4.32
CA MET A 188 -13.30 0.04 -3.83
C MET A 188 -12.96 -1.45 -3.62
N THR A 189 -11.73 -1.84 -3.96
CA THR A 189 -11.18 -3.18 -3.69
C THR A 189 -9.90 -3.02 -2.88
N ASN A 190 -9.97 -3.39 -1.61
CA ASN A 190 -9.07 -2.90 -0.57
C ASN A 190 -8.29 -4.01 0.15
N SER A 191 -7.85 -5.02 -0.59
CA SER A 191 -7.27 -6.26 -0.04
C SER A 191 -5.75 -6.38 -0.20
N ARG A 192 -5.08 -5.38 -0.79
CA ARG A 192 -3.66 -5.46 -1.16
C ARG A 192 -2.75 -5.24 0.06
N ALA A 193 -2.15 -6.30 0.58
CA ALA A 193 -1.11 -6.21 1.61
C ALA A 193 0.28 -6.07 0.97
N LEU A 194 1.15 -5.29 1.59
CA LEU A 194 2.52 -5.05 1.15
C LEU A 194 3.50 -5.76 2.07
N ASN A 195 4.47 -6.46 1.49
CA ASN A 195 5.56 -7.09 2.22
C ASN A 195 6.89 -6.75 1.55
N LEU A 196 7.70 -5.97 2.27
CA LEU A 196 8.97 -5.45 1.79
C LEU A 196 10.10 -5.99 2.67
N GLY A 197 11.28 -6.13 2.08
CA GLY A 197 12.51 -6.44 2.78
C GLY A 197 13.68 -5.63 2.24
N ILE A 198 14.84 -5.84 2.83
CA ILE A 198 16.11 -5.35 2.31
C ILE A 198 17.00 -6.57 2.10
N ASP A 199 17.57 -6.70 0.91
CA ASP A 199 18.66 -7.63 0.69
C ASP A 199 19.89 -7.14 1.47
N PRO A 200 20.40 -7.91 2.42
CA PRO A 200 21.48 -7.47 3.30
C PRO A 200 22.84 -7.36 2.58
N ILE A 201 22.99 -7.96 1.40
CA ILE A 201 24.24 -7.92 0.63
C ILE A 201 24.25 -6.73 -0.33
N SER A 202 23.23 -6.62 -1.18
CA SER A 202 23.13 -5.52 -2.15
C SER A 202 22.62 -4.22 -1.51
N GLY A 203 21.98 -4.30 -0.34
CA GLY A 203 21.28 -3.20 0.31
C GLY A 203 20.03 -2.76 -0.45
N GLU A 204 19.59 -3.50 -1.47
CA GLU A 204 18.42 -3.18 -2.29
C GLU A 204 17.11 -3.56 -1.61
N VAL A 205 16.03 -2.81 -1.91
CA VAL A 205 14.69 -3.20 -1.46
C VAL A 205 14.26 -4.46 -2.21
N THR A 206 13.85 -5.46 -1.44
CA THR A 206 13.22 -6.68 -1.94
C THR A 206 11.71 -6.61 -1.77
N ILE A 207 10.98 -7.11 -2.77
CA ILE A 207 9.52 -7.25 -2.70
C ILE A 207 9.29 -8.73 -2.40
N VAL A 208 8.78 -9.02 -1.21
CA VAL A 208 8.80 -10.37 -0.63
C VAL A 208 7.60 -11.19 -1.08
N ASP A 209 6.46 -10.55 -1.37
CA ASP A 209 5.25 -11.23 -1.83
C ASP A 209 4.97 -10.95 -3.30
N GLY A 210 5.26 -11.94 -4.16
CA GLY A 210 4.92 -11.94 -5.59
C GLY A 210 3.59 -12.63 -5.90
N SER A 211 2.82 -13.08 -4.90
CA SER A 211 1.69 -13.99 -5.13
C SER A 211 0.39 -13.31 -5.62
N THR A 212 0.30 -11.98 -5.67
CA THR A 212 -0.89 -11.24 -6.15
C THR A 212 -0.63 -10.28 -7.31
N GLY A 213 0.31 -10.62 -8.20
CA GLY A 213 0.76 -9.74 -9.29
C GLY A 213 1.71 -8.65 -8.79
N ALA A 214 2.24 -7.83 -9.69
CA ALA A 214 3.19 -6.76 -9.37
C ALA A 214 2.50 -5.62 -8.61
N THR A 215 2.18 -5.84 -7.33
CA THR A 215 1.66 -4.84 -6.41
C THR A 215 2.70 -3.77 -6.10
N CYS A 216 3.98 -4.06 -6.27
CA CYS A 216 5.09 -3.13 -6.11
C CYS A 216 6.09 -3.29 -7.25
N THR A 217 6.77 -2.20 -7.61
CA THR A 217 7.93 -2.22 -8.51
C THR A 217 9.02 -1.30 -7.99
N LYS A 218 10.28 -1.56 -8.34
CA LYS A 218 11.38 -0.62 -8.10
C LYS A 218 11.10 0.66 -8.88
N TYR A 219 11.20 1.80 -8.21
CA TYR A 219 10.86 3.10 -8.79
C TYR A 219 11.83 4.18 -8.32
N THR A 220 12.14 5.12 -9.21
CA THR A 220 12.94 6.30 -8.87
C THR A 220 12.08 7.54 -9.08
N ARG A 221 11.77 8.22 -7.97
CA ARG A 221 11.05 9.49 -8.00
C ARG A 221 12.06 10.63 -7.90
N ASN A 222 12.15 11.44 -8.97
CA ASN A 222 13.20 12.46 -9.13
C ASN A 222 14.60 11.84 -9.03
N THR A 223 15.26 12.01 -7.87
CA THR A 223 16.59 11.45 -7.58
C THR A 223 16.55 10.43 -6.44
N ILE A 224 15.36 10.09 -5.93
CA ILE A 224 15.17 9.22 -4.77
C ILE A 224 14.69 7.85 -5.26
N SER A 225 15.49 6.82 -4.98
CA SER A 225 15.11 5.42 -5.25
C SER A 225 14.21 4.87 -4.16
N GLY A 226 13.32 3.96 -4.52
CA GLY A 226 12.38 3.31 -3.62
C GLY A 226 11.53 2.29 -4.35
N VAL A 227 10.31 2.09 -3.85
CA VAL A 227 9.30 1.24 -4.50
C VAL A 227 8.00 2.01 -4.69
N LEU A 228 7.33 1.77 -5.81
CA LEU A 228 5.98 2.27 -6.08
C LEU A 228 5.02 1.09 -6.01
N CYS A 229 4.02 1.19 -5.13
CA CYS A 229 3.09 0.10 -4.85
C CYS A 229 1.63 0.51 -5.03
N ASP A 230 0.82 -0.34 -5.64
CA ASP A 230 -0.63 -0.20 -5.72
C ASP A 230 -1.26 -0.54 -4.36
N LEU A 231 -1.88 0.44 -3.70
CA LEU A 231 -2.54 0.25 -2.40
C LEU A 231 -4.03 -0.07 -2.51
N LEU A 232 -4.73 0.65 -3.38
CA LEU A 232 -6.17 0.55 -3.52
C LEU A 232 -6.51 0.55 -5.00
N GLU A 233 -7.29 -0.44 -5.39
CA GLU A 233 -7.96 -0.46 -6.68
C GLU A 233 -9.39 0.07 -6.50
N TYR A 234 -9.87 0.87 -7.44
CA TYR A 234 -11.26 1.32 -7.41
C TYR A 234 -11.80 1.58 -8.82
N THR A 235 -13.11 1.42 -8.97
CA THR A 235 -13.84 1.60 -10.22
C THR A 235 -14.90 2.68 -10.07
N PHE A 236 -15.26 3.33 -11.17
CA PHE A 236 -16.40 4.24 -11.23
C PHE A 236 -17.28 3.86 -12.42
N VAL A 237 -18.55 3.61 -12.13
CA VAL A 237 -19.57 3.31 -13.15
C VAL A 237 -20.67 4.35 -13.06
N GLY A 238 -20.87 5.10 -14.15
CA GLY A 238 -21.88 6.14 -14.22
C GLY A 238 -21.59 7.18 -15.30
N GLU A 239 -22.23 8.32 -15.17
CA GLU A 239 -22.10 9.51 -16.02
C GLU A 239 -20.72 10.16 -15.85
N ASP A 240 -20.31 10.99 -16.82
CA ASP A 240 -19.09 11.78 -16.73
C ASP A 240 -19.18 12.78 -15.57
N VAL A 241 -18.18 12.78 -14.69
CA VAL A 241 -18.13 13.66 -13.52
C VAL A 241 -17.04 14.73 -13.62
N SER A 242 -16.30 14.77 -14.72
CA SER A 242 -15.19 15.71 -14.94
C SER A 242 -15.62 17.19 -14.95
N GLY A 243 -16.88 17.46 -15.32
CA GLY A 243 -17.47 18.79 -15.30
C GLY A 243 -17.87 19.29 -13.91
N TYR A 244 -17.89 18.43 -12.89
CA TYR A 244 -18.21 18.83 -11.53
C TYR A 244 -16.96 19.24 -10.77
N ASN A 245 -16.86 20.54 -10.47
CA ASN A 245 -15.82 21.07 -9.59
C ASN A 245 -16.30 20.95 -8.13
N GLY A 246 -16.48 19.70 -7.68
CA GLY A 246 -17.06 19.40 -6.38
C GLY A 246 -16.15 19.90 -5.28
N GLY A 247 -16.65 20.75 -4.39
CA GLY A 247 -15.94 21.19 -3.18
C GLY A 247 -15.89 20.06 -2.17
N LEU A 248 -15.30 18.94 -2.57
CA LEU A 248 -14.83 17.85 -1.74
C LEU A 248 -13.35 18.07 -1.43
N ALA A 249 -12.90 17.52 -0.32
CA ALA A 249 -11.52 17.51 0.09
C ALA A 249 -11.18 16.11 0.57
N LEU A 250 -10.07 15.56 0.09
CA LEU A 250 -9.54 14.27 0.51
C LEU A 250 -8.31 14.54 1.37
N THR A 251 -8.31 14.02 2.60
CA THR A 251 -7.30 14.35 3.61
C THR A 251 -6.69 13.11 4.24
N SER A 252 -5.40 13.15 4.54
CA SER A 252 -4.72 12.21 5.43
C SER A 252 -5.12 12.56 6.86
N SER A 253 -6.00 11.74 7.45
CA SER A 253 -6.54 11.95 8.80
C SER A 253 -5.61 11.41 9.87
N ARG A 254 -5.03 10.23 9.64
CA ARG A 254 -4.14 9.54 10.59
C ARG A 254 -3.10 8.73 9.82
N VAL A 255 -1.83 9.02 10.03
CA VAL A 255 -0.72 8.20 9.52
C VAL A 255 -0.37 7.15 10.58
N ASN A 256 0.11 5.99 10.16
CA ASN A 256 0.66 5.01 11.09
C ASN A 256 1.75 5.63 11.96
N SER A 257 1.73 5.38 13.28
CA SER A 257 2.70 5.95 14.20
C SER A 257 4.14 5.49 13.96
N VAL A 258 4.34 4.24 13.48
CA VAL A 258 5.68 3.73 13.11
C VAL A 258 6.18 4.52 11.90
N LEU A 259 5.44 4.52 10.79
CA LEU A 259 5.87 5.29 9.62
C LEU A 259 6.08 6.77 9.98
N GLN A 260 5.17 7.35 10.76
CA GLN A 260 5.26 8.74 11.18
C GLN A 260 6.52 9.04 12.02
N SER A 261 6.96 8.13 12.91
CA SER A 261 8.17 8.36 13.72
C SER A 261 9.43 8.46 12.87
N HIS A 262 9.52 7.68 11.79
CA HIS A 262 10.66 7.69 10.85
C HIS A 262 10.60 8.83 9.83
N MET A 263 9.39 9.31 9.48
CA MET A 263 9.19 10.43 8.56
C MET A 263 9.30 11.81 9.24
N ASN A 264 9.09 11.88 10.57
CA ASN A 264 9.17 13.13 11.34
C ASN A 264 10.61 13.63 11.52
N GLY A 265 10.77 14.93 11.80
CA GLY A 265 12.06 15.52 12.19
C GLY A 265 12.90 16.09 11.04
N GLY A 266 12.30 16.31 9.86
CA GLY A 266 13.02 16.90 8.71
C GLY A 266 13.99 15.93 8.04
N THR A 267 13.78 14.62 8.22
CA THR A 267 14.62 13.55 7.64
C THR A 267 14.57 13.48 6.12
N GLY A 268 13.61 14.17 5.47
CA GLY A 268 13.40 14.10 4.03
C GLY A 268 12.81 12.76 3.56
N LEU A 269 12.45 11.89 4.49
CA LEU A 269 11.86 10.57 4.25
C LEU A 269 10.34 10.74 4.22
N ALA A 270 9.77 11.10 3.08
CA ALA A 270 8.31 11.23 2.94
C ALA A 270 7.78 10.13 2.02
N ALA A 271 6.82 9.36 2.52
CA ALA A 271 6.01 8.51 1.67
C ALA A 271 4.93 9.35 0.97
N GLU A 272 4.66 9.04 -0.29
CA GLU A 272 3.79 9.87 -1.13
C GLU A 272 2.79 9.02 -1.91
N LEU A 273 1.56 9.52 -2.01
CA LEU A 273 0.50 8.91 -2.78
C LEU A 273 0.45 9.49 -4.20
N THR A 274 -0.02 8.71 -5.16
CA THR A 274 -0.31 9.19 -6.52
C THR A 274 -1.38 8.33 -7.21
N PHE A 275 -2.01 8.88 -8.24
CA PHE A 275 -2.90 8.15 -9.14
C PHE A 275 -2.36 8.06 -10.57
N ASP A 276 -1.46 8.98 -10.94
CA ASP A 276 -1.04 9.22 -12.33
C ASP A 276 0.47 9.42 -12.48
N GLU A 277 1.23 9.34 -11.37
CA GLU A 277 2.69 9.55 -11.30
C GLU A 277 3.15 10.97 -11.70
N ASN A 278 2.22 11.87 -12.00
CA ASN A 278 2.47 13.28 -12.28
C ASN A 278 2.18 14.15 -11.06
N THR A 279 1.13 13.80 -10.32
CA THR A 279 0.72 14.51 -9.11
C THR A 279 0.96 13.62 -7.89
N TRP A 280 1.68 14.17 -6.91
CA TRP A 280 2.14 13.44 -5.74
C TRP A 280 1.67 14.12 -4.46
N TYR A 281 1.28 13.32 -3.48
CA TYR A 281 0.65 13.80 -2.24
C TYR A 281 1.35 13.17 -1.04
N SER A 282 2.10 13.96 -0.27
CA SER A 282 2.76 13.46 0.95
C SER A 282 1.74 12.94 1.96
N ILE A 283 2.06 11.80 2.60
CA ILE A 283 1.27 11.31 3.74
C ILE A 283 1.74 11.91 5.07
N SER A 284 3.04 12.23 5.20
CA SER A 284 3.66 12.81 6.40
C SER A 284 3.81 14.32 6.26
N GLY A 285 3.21 15.07 7.19
CA GLY A 285 3.23 16.53 7.17
C GLY A 285 2.10 17.08 6.32
N GLY A 286 1.39 18.08 6.88
CA GLY A 286 0.21 18.72 6.29
C GLY A 286 0.36 18.89 4.79
N ILE A 287 -0.55 18.25 4.08
CA ILE A 287 -0.61 18.12 2.63
C ILE A 287 -0.17 19.45 1.96
N LEU A 288 1.00 19.48 1.34
CA LEU A 288 1.46 20.64 0.55
C LEU A 288 0.68 20.78 -0.77
N SER A 289 0.04 19.69 -1.19
CA SER A 289 -0.89 19.63 -2.31
C SER A 289 -2.31 20.02 -1.85
N ASP A 290 -3.05 20.76 -2.66
CA ASP A 290 -4.42 21.13 -2.34
C ASP A 290 -5.29 19.87 -2.15
N THR A 291 -5.87 19.70 -0.96
CA THR A 291 -6.77 18.57 -0.60
C THR A 291 -7.95 18.41 -1.56
N ARG A 292 -8.35 19.50 -2.23
CA ARG A 292 -9.37 19.50 -3.27
C ARG A 292 -8.83 18.92 -4.57
N VAL A 293 -7.59 19.24 -4.92
CA VAL A 293 -6.91 18.64 -6.08
C VAL A 293 -6.80 17.12 -5.87
N LEU A 294 -6.44 16.67 -4.66
CA LEU A 294 -6.40 15.24 -4.36
C LEU A 294 -7.78 14.55 -4.54
N ALA A 295 -8.85 15.17 -4.03
CA ALA A 295 -10.21 14.66 -4.21
C ALA A 295 -10.65 14.65 -5.68
N ASN A 296 -10.34 15.70 -6.43
CA ASN A 296 -10.67 15.81 -7.84
C ASN A 296 -9.93 14.75 -8.67
N THR A 297 -8.65 14.51 -8.39
CA THR A 297 -7.89 13.45 -9.07
C THR A 297 -8.44 12.07 -8.70
N PHE A 298 -8.80 11.84 -7.44
CA PHE A 298 -9.44 10.59 -7.01
C PHE A 298 -10.74 10.31 -7.77
N LEU A 299 -11.60 11.31 -7.98
CA LEU A 299 -12.85 11.11 -8.73
C LEU A 299 -12.64 10.99 -10.25
N ALA A 300 -11.70 11.75 -10.81
CA ALA A 300 -11.50 11.79 -12.26
C ALA A 300 -10.67 10.60 -12.79
N ALA A 301 -9.82 9.98 -11.97
CA ALA A 301 -8.87 8.96 -12.42
C ALA A 301 -9.55 7.74 -13.07
N PRO A 302 -10.63 7.14 -12.53
CA PRO A 302 -11.30 6.03 -13.19
C PRO A 302 -11.82 6.40 -14.58
N GLN A 303 -12.39 7.59 -14.75
CA GLN A 303 -12.95 8.04 -16.04
C GLN A 303 -11.86 8.22 -17.10
N LYS A 304 -10.70 8.74 -16.71
CA LYS A 304 -9.53 8.85 -17.60
C LYS A 304 -8.96 7.49 -18.01
N ASN A 305 -9.14 6.47 -17.17
CA ASN A 305 -8.50 5.16 -17.30
C ASN A 305 -9.50 4.03 -17.65
N GLY A 306 -10.61 4.35 -18.34
CA GLY A 306 -11.55 3.34 -18.85
C GLY A 306 -12.43 2.69 -17.79
N GLY A 307 -12.74 3.40 -16.70
CA GLY A 307 -13.63 2.97 -15.61
C GLY A 307 -12.94 2.46 -14.35
N LYS A 308 -11.60 2.39 -14.34
CA LYS A 308 -10.81 1.79 -13.25
C LYS A 308 -9.55 2.60 -12.95
N ALA A 309 -9.17 2.74 -11.69
CA ALA A 309 -7.95 3.42 -11.27
C ALA A 309 -7.30 2.75 -10.05
N TYR A 310 -6.06 3.16 -9.78
CA TYR A 310 -5.27 2.71 -8.64
C TYR A 310 -4.75 3.90 -7.84
N LEU A 311 -4.90 3.86 -6.53
CA LEU A 311 -4.12 4.70 -5.61
C LEU A 311 -2.81 3.98 -5.33
N LYS A 312 -1.69 4.61 -5.69
CA LYS A 312 -0.34 4.09 -5.46
C LYS A 312 0.35 4.83 -4.33
N ILE A 313 1.33 4.19 -3.70
CA ILE A 313 2.25 4.78 -2.73
C ILE A 313 3.69 4.59 -3.17
N PHE A 314 4.47 5.67 -3.15
CA PHE A 314 5.91 5.63 -3.22
C PHE A 314 6.50 5.59 -1.81
N LEU A 315 7.31 4.57 -1.55
CA LEU A 315 8.06 4.39 -0.31
C LEU A 315 9.55 4.53 -0.63
N PRO A 316 10.22 5.59 -0.15
CA PRO A 316 11.66 5.76 -0.34
C PRO A 316 12.46 4.62 0.26
N LYS A 317 13.53 4.18 -0.42
CA LYS A 317 14.47 3.15 0.07
C LYS A 317 14.98 3.48 1.48
N ALA A 318 15.31 4.75 1.72
CA ALA A 318 15.81 5.19 3.02
C ALA A 318 14.77 5.13 4.15
N LEU A 319 13.46 5.28 3.84
CA LEU A 319 12.39 5.07 4.83
C LEU A 319 12.28 3.58 5.17
N ILE A 320 12.27 2.72 4.15
CA ILE A 320 12.20 1.26 4.33
C ILE A 320 13.39 0.79 5.16
N LEU A 321 14.59 1.27 4.84
CA LEU A 321 15.81 0.95 5.56
C LEU A 321 15.72 1.39 7.03
N SER A 322 15.27 2.62 7.28
CA SER A 322 15.16 3.15 8.64
C SER A 322 14.22 2.31 9.52
N VAL A 323 13.09 1.87 8.97
CA VAL A 323 12.13 0.99 9.66
C VAL A 323 12.71 -0.42 9.85
N ALA A 324 13.33 -1.00 8.81
CA ALA A 324 13.90 -2.34 8.86
C ALA A 324 15.05 -2.45 9.88
N GLN A 325 15.93 -1.44 9.93
CA GLN A 325 17.04 -1.38 10.89
C GLN A 325 16.56 -1.27 12.34
N ALA A 326 15.46 -0.55 12.58
CA ALA A 326 14.89 -0.42 13.92
C ALA A 326 14.16 -1.70 14.37
N GLY A 327 13.81 -2.60 13.45
CA GLY A 327 12.96 -3.77 13.75
C GLY A 327 11.48 -3.41 13.95
N ASP A 328 11.09 -2.18 13.63
CA ASP A 328 9.74 -1.64 13.87
C ASP A 328 8.73 -2.05 12.79
N GLY A 329 9.19 -2.70 11.72
CA GLY A 329 8.37 -3.03 10.55
C GLY A 329 7.42 -4.23 10.72
N SER A 330 7.38 -4.82 11.91
CA SER A 330 6.50 -5.94 12.27
C SER A 330 5.04 -5.51 12.23
N ASN A 331 4.29 -5.93 11.20
CA ASN A 331 2.84 -5.72 11.06
C ASN A 331 2.40 -4.26 11.31
N ILE A 332 2.96 -3.33 10.54
CA ILE A 332 2.56 -1.91 10.54
C ILE A 332 1.04 -1.78 10.35
N GLY A 333 0.41 -2.73 9.65
CA GLY A 333 -1.03 -2.74 9.43
C GLY A 333 -1.41 -1.55 8.55
N ASN A 334 -2.28 -0.65 9.03
CA ASN A 334 -2.69 0.52 8.27
C ASN A 334 -1.53 1.51 8.06
N ILE A 335 -1.26 1.89 6.81
CA ILE A 335 -0.30 2.94 6.42
C ILE A 335 -0.84 4.35 6.73
N VAL A 336 -2.06 4.66 6.28
CA VAL A 336 -2.71 5.98 6.39
C VAL A 336 -4.23 5.85 6.34
N SER A 337 -4.96 6.62 7.13
CA SER A 337 -6.42 6.78 7.00
C SER A 337 -6.71 8.01 6.14
N LEU A 338 -7.45 7.82 5.05
CA LEU A 338 -7.90 8.88 4.16
C LEU A 338 -9.37 9.19 4.42
N CYS A 339 -9.73 10.48 4.47
CA CYS A 339 -11.10 10.93 4.66
C CYS A 339 -11.53 11.86 3.54
N LEU A 340 -12.57 11.47 2.81
CA LEU A 340 -13.28 12.31 1.85
C LEU A 340 -14.34 13.13 2.58
N THR A 341 -14.31 14.44 2.38
CA THR A 341 -15.11 15.39 3.16
C THR A 341 -15.67 16.49 2.28
N PRO A 342 -16.79 17.14 2.64
CA PRO A 342 -17.25 18.35 1.95
C PRO A 342 -16.34 19.54 2.32
N GLY A 343 -15.48 19.97 1.39
CA GLY A 343 -14.44 21.00 1.57
C GLY A 343 -14.93 22.45 1.71
N ASN A 344 -16.21 22.76 1.45
CA ASN A 344 -16.82 24.09 1.68
C ASN A 344 -17.84 24.11 2.82
N SER A 345 -18.10 22.97 3.46
CA SER A 345 -19.18 22.85 4.44
C SER A 345 -18.65 22.86 5.88
N SER A 346 -19.39 23.50 6.79
CA SER A 346 -19.21 23.33 8.23
C SER A 346 -19.71 21.96 8.72
N LEU A 347 -20.13 21.09 7.81
CA LEU A 347 -20.48 19.71 8.07
C LEU A 347 -19.25 18.82 8.05
N ALA A 348 -19.05 18.11 9.14
CA ALA A 348 -18.17 16.96 9.13
C ALA A 348 -19.02 15.71 8.89
N ALA A 349 -19.27 15.44 7.62
CA ALA A 349 -19.90 14.22 7.13
C ALA A 349 -18.86 13.47 6.28
N ASP A 350 -17.88 12.92 6.97
CA ASP A 350 -16.69 12.34 6.34
C ASP A 350 -16.95 10.89 5.93
N PHE A 351 -16.31 10.44 4.85
CA PHE A 351 -16.17 9.03 4.52
C PHE A 351 -14.69 8.68 4.61
N CYS A 352 -14.35 7.84 5.58
CA CYS A 352 -12.97 7.50 5.87
C CYS A 352 -12.67 6.03 5.59
N PHE A 353 -11.51 5.77 5.01
CA PHE A 353 -11.04 4.45 4.66
C PHE A 353 -9.52 4.34 4.85
N GLN A 354 -9.01 3.12 4.85
CA GLN A 354 -7.59 2.81 4.99
C GLN A 354 -7.19 2.05 3.73
N PRO A 355 -6.42 2.62 2.79
CA PRO A 355 -6.06 1.94 1.56
C PRO A 355 -5.05 0.82 1.84
N GLY A 356 -5.30 -0.35 1.27
CA GLY A 356 -4.51 -1.57 1.43
C GLY A 356 -4.97 -2.48 2.59
N GLY A 357 -4.43 -3.69 2.58
CA GLY A 357 -4.63 -4.74 3.61
C GLY A 357 -3.54 -4.75 4.69
N GLY A 358 -2.46 -4.00 4.53
CA GLY A 358 -1.39 -3.89 5.51
C GLY A 358 -0.03 -3.56 4.90
N LEU A 359 0.94 -3.18 5.73
CA LEU A 359 2.36 -3.11 5.37
C LEU A 359 3.19 -3.91 6.38
N VAL A 360 4.13 -4.70 5.86
CA VAL A 360 5.21 -5.32 6.62
C VAL A 360 6.53 -4.91 5.99
N ILE A 361 7.48 -4.49 6.82
CA ILE A 361 8.87 -4.27 6.44
C ILE A 361 9.71 -5.22 7.29
N ASN A 362 10.26 -6.25 6.66
CA ASN A 362 11.03 -7.26 7.37
C ASN A 362 12.33 -6.66 7.91
N PRO A 363 12.79 -7.10 9.10
CA PRO A 363 14.11 -6.74 9.59
C PRO A 363 15.18 -7.21 8.60
N ILE A 364 16.34 -6.57 8.68
CA ILE A 364 17.49 -6.95 7.85
C ILE A 364 18.16 -8.16 8.50
N GLU A 365 18.01 -9.33 7.89
CA GLU A 365 18.65 -10.56 8.35
C GLU A 365 20.04 -10.72 7.73
N PRO A 366 20.99 -11.42 8.37
CA PRO A 366 22.28 -11.72 7.77
C PRO A 366 22.14 -12.51 6.46
N GLY A 367 22.98 -12.20 5.48
CA GLY A 367 22.99 -12.82 4.16
C GLY A 367 24.29 -13.54 3.86
N LEU A 368 24.22 -14.53 2.98
CA LEU A 368 25.37 -15.23 2.46
C LEU A 368 25.21 -15.43 0.95
N GLU A 369 26.27 -15.12 0.21
CA GLU A 369 26.36 -15.31 -1.24
C GLU A 369 27.71 -15.89 -1.60
N ILE A 370 27.74 -16.72 -2.65
CA ILE A 370 28.94 -17.10 -3.38
C ILE A 370 28.72 -16.77 -4.86
N ALA A 371 29.64 -16.03 -5.45
CA ALA A 371 29.58 -15.66 -6.86
C ALA A 371 30.93 -15.95 -7.54
N PRO A 372 30.95 -16.48 -8.78
CA PRO A 372 32.18 -16.65 -9.54
C PRO A 372 32.75 -15.27 -9.91
N ASP A 373 34.07 -15.12 -9.85
CA ASP A 373 34.72 -13.85 -10.24
C ASP A 373 34.69 -13.66 -11.76
N ASN A 374 34.58 -14.76 -12.52
CA ASN A 374 34.44 -14.80 -13.98
C ASN A 374 33.24 -15.69 -14.38
N PRO A 375 32.01 -15.17 -14.32
CA PRO A 375 30.80 -15.93 -14.65
C PRO A 375 30.77 -16.36 -16.12
N ASP A 376 30.29 -17.58 -16.35
CA ASP A 376 30.05 -18.12 -17.69
C ASP A 376 28.57 -18.03 -18.04
N TYR A 377 28.17 -16.90 -18.60
CA TYR A 377 26.79 -16.63 -19.01
C TYR A 377 26.27 -17.56 -20.12
N THR A 378 27.15 -18.32 -20.77
CA THR A 378 26.73 -19.31 -21.78
C THR A 378 26.28 -20.61 -21.13
N LEU A 379 26.87 -20.97 -19.98
CA LEU A 379 26.47 -22.12 -19.18
C LEU A 379 25.33 -21.77 -18.23
N ASP A 380 25.36 -20.56 -17.66
CA ASP A 380 24.37 -20.07 -16.70
C ASP A 380 24.02 -18.60 -16.97
N PRO A 381 22.86 -18.31 -17.59
CA PRO A 381 22.41 -16.94 -17.86
C PRO A 381 22.28 -16.06 -16.62
N ASP A 382 22.09 -16.64 -15.44
CA ASP A 382 21.93 -15.91 -14.17
C ASP A 382 23.29 -15.48 -13.59
N GLY A 383 24.41 -15.91 -14.19
CA GLY A 383 25.76 -15.50 -13.82
C GLY A 383 26.28 -16.14 -12.53
N LEU A 384 25.69 -17.23 -12.06
CA LEU A 384 26.12 -17.94 -10.86
C LEU A 384 27.07 -19.11 -11.19
N GLY A 385 27.06 -19.57 -12.44
CA GLY A 385 27.97 -20.60 -12.96
C GLY A 385 29.36 -20.05 -13.30
N GLY A 386 30.39 -20.72 -12.79
CA GLY A 386 31.79 -20.54 -13.22
C GLY A 386 32.27 -21.72 -14.08
N SER A 387 33.24 -21.48 -14.95
CA SER A 387 33.83 -22.54 -15.79
C SER A 387 35.35 -22.42 -15.88
N GLY A 388 35.99 -23.52 -16.26
CA GLY A 388 37.44 -23.59 -16.42
C GLY A 388 37.83 -24.66 -17.42
N LYS A 389 39.01 -24.49 -18.03
CA LYS A 389 39.60 -25.45 -18.98
C LYS A 389 41.07 -25.65 -18.64
N GLY A 390 41.58 -26.84 -18.89
CA GLY A 390 42.98 -27.18 -18.63
C GLY A 390 43.41 -28.43 -19.37
N ILE A 391 44.72 -28.70 -19.34
CA ILE A 391 45.37 -29.81 -20.03
C ILE A 391 46.05 -30.70 -18.97
N ILE A 392 45.91 -32.01 -19.11
CA ILE A 392 46.52 -32.98 -18.20
C ILE A 392 48.05 -32.88 -18.25
N GLY A 393 48.69 -32.86 -17.09
CA GLY A 393 50.13 -32.64 -16.96
C GLY A 393 50.54 -31.16 -16.95
N GLU A 394 49.58 -30.23 -17.04
CA GLU A 394 49.82 -28.80 -16.92
C GLU A 394 49.28 -28.24 -15.59
N THR A 395 49.16 -26.90 -15.51
CA THR A 395 48.68 -26.20 -14.32
C THR A 395 47.24 -26.60 -13.97
N PRO A 396 46.86 -26.50 -12.68
CA PRO A 396 45.49 -26.76 -12.25
C PRO A 396 44.47 -25.91 -13.01
N ILE A 397 43.26 -26.47 -13.21
CA ILE A 397 42.10 -25.65 -13.57
C ILE A 397 41.71 -24.88 -12.31
N GLU A 398 41.59 -23.57 -12.42
CA GLU A 398 41.18 -22.69 -11.32
C GLU A 398 39.88 -21.98 -11.69
N ILE A 399 38.87 -22.09 -10.83
CA ILE A 399 37.61 -21.36 -10.94
C ILE A 399 37.50 -20.48 -9.69
N PRO A 400 37.78 -19.16 -9.82
CA PRO A 400 37.75 -18.24 -8.70
C PRO A 400 36.31 -17.80 -8.37
N TYR A 401 36.03 -17.70 -7.07
CA TYR A 401 34.78 -17.26 -6.48
C TYR A 401 35.07 -16.26 -5.35
N THR A 402 34.09 -15.40 -5.07
CA THR A 402 34.05 -14.57 -3.88
C THR A 402 32.89 -15.01 -3.00
N ILE A 403 33.17 -15.33 -1.73
CA ILE A 403 32.14 -15.50 -0.72
C ILE A 403 31.90 -14.14 -0.07
N THR A 404 30.63 -13.71 -0.05
CA THR A 404 30.20 -12.49 0.65
C THR A 404 29.23 -12.86 1.76
N TYR A 405 29.58 -12.50 2.99
CA TYR A 405 28.69 -12.55 4.14
C TYR A 405 28.28 -11.14 4.55
N SER A 406 27.00 -10.92 4.81
CA SER A 406 26.49 -9.68 5.38
C SER A 406 25.90 -9.92 6.76
N GLY A 407 26.19 -9.05 7.72
CA GLY A 407 25.63 -9.16 9.06
C GLY A 407 26.13 -8.04 9.98
N ALA A 408 25.45 -7.87 11.11
CA ALA A 408 25.94 -6.94 12.12
C ALA A 408 27.25 -7.43 12.73
N GLN A 409 28.05 -6.54 13.33
CA GLN A 409 29.32 -6.94 13.94
C GLN A 409 29.16 -8.02 15.02
N LYS A 410 28.07 -7.92 15.81
CA LYS A 410 27.71 -8.91 16.84
C LYS A 410 27.23 -10.24 16.25
N ASP A 411 26.78 -10.22 15.00
CA ASP A 411 26.22 -11.35 14.27
C ASP A 411 27.21 -11.80 13.17
N ALA A 412 28.50 -11.52 13.31
CA ALA A 412 29.51 -12.03 12.39
C ALA A 412 29.42 -13.57 12.38
N ALA A 413 29.45 -14.19 11.19
CA ALA A 413 29.33 -15.64 11.08
C ALA A 413 30.41 -16.34 11.92
N ILE A 414 29.98 -17.26 12.78
CA ILE A 414 30.83 -18.04 13.69
C ILE A 414 31.32 -19.33 13.05
N ALA A 415 30.62 -19.80 12.03
CA ALA A 415 31.00 -20.94 11.21
C ALA A 415 30.65 -20.64 9.75
N VAL A 416 31.58 -20.94 8.84
CA VAL A 416 31.33 -20.95 7.39
C VAL A 416 31.83 -22.27 6.85
N THR A 417 31.04 -22.91 6.00
CA THR A 417 31.38 -24.20 5.41
C THR A 417 31.18 -24.20 3.91
N VAL A 418 32.03 -24.93 3.21
CA VAL A 418 31.96 -25.14 1.76
C VAL A 418 31.76 -26.62 1.49
N LYS A 419 30.95 -26.92 0.49
CA LYS A 419 30.74 -28.29 0.02
C LYS A 419 30.83 -28.32 -1.51
N VAL A 420 31.74 -29.14 -2.02
CA VAL A 420 31.90 -29.35 -3.48
C VAL A 420 31.30 -30.70 -3.84
N THR A 421 30.26 -30.67 -4.68
CA THR A 421 29.54 -31.87 -5.12
C THR A 421 29.64 -32.01 -6.63
N GLY A 422 29.96 -33.20 -7.13
CA GLY A 422 30.05 -33.52 -8.54
C GLY A 422 30.25 -35.03 -8.76
N PRO A 423 30.43 -35.47 -10.01
CA PRO A 423 30.75 -36.85 -10.31
C PRO A 423 32.00 -37.28 -9.53
N THR A 424 31.89 -38.41 -8.84
CA THR A 424 32.92 -38.93 -7.93
C THR A 424 33.01 -40.43 -8.10
N GLN A 425 34.23 -40.97 -8.07
CA GLN A 425 34.46 -42.41 -8.12
C GLN A 425 35.72 -42.77 -7.31
N SER A 426 35.73 -43.97 -6.74
CA SER A 426 36.86 -44.46 -5.95
C SER A 426 37.89 -45.17 -6.83
N LEU A 427 39.18 -44.91 -6.59
CA LEU A 427 40.30 -45.65 -7.13
C LEU A 427 41.19 -46.13 -5.98
N ASN A 428 41.35 -47.45 -5.84
CA ASN A 428 42.14 -48.08 -4.77
C ASN A 428 41.73 -47.61 -3.35
N GLY A 429 40.44 -47.36 -3.13
CA GLY A 429 39.90 -46.91 -1.84
C GLY A 429 40.00 -45.40 -1.57
N VAL A 430 40.52 -44.61 -2.52
CA VAL A 430 40.56 -43.14 -2.45
C VAL A 430 39.56 -42.56 -3.44
N ASP A 431 38.73 -41.62 -2.99
CA ASP A 431 37.75 -40.95 -3.84
C ASP A 431 38.37 -39.76 -4.58
N TYR A 432 38.07 -39.64 -5.87
CA TYR A 432 38.47 -38.52 -6.72
C TYR A 432 37.28 -37.96 -7.49
N CYS A 433 37.38 -36.68 -7.89
CA CYS A 433 36.45 -36.14 -8.87
C CYS A 433 36.57 -36.92 -10.19
N ALA A 434 35.44 -37.26 -10.81
CA ALA A 434 35.38 -38.13 -11.97
C ALA A 434 35.06 -37.32 -13.23
N PHE A 435 36.06 -37.11 -14.09
CA PHE A 435 35.87 -36.40 -15.35
C PHE A 435 35.63 -37.43 -16.46
N SER A 436 34.61 -37.22 -17.29
CA SER A 436 34.20 -38.21 -18.29
C SER A 436 34.23 -37.62 -19.70
N GLY A 437 34.58 -38.46 -20.68
CA GLY A 437 34.62 -38.08 -22.09
C GLY A 437 34.91 -39.29 -22.97
N ASN A 438 34.34 -39.34 -24.17
CA ASN A 438 34.57 -40.40 -25.16
C ASN A 438 34.53 -41.84 -24.61
N GLY A 439 33.62 -42.11 -23.67
CA GLY A 439 33.39 -43.45 -23.10
C GLY A 439 34.37 -43.88 -21.99
N PHE A 440 35.26 -43.00 -21.52
CA PHE A 440 36.14 -43.26 -20.40
C PHE A 440 36.00 -42.21 -19.30
N THR A 441 36.47 -42.56 -18.10
CA THR A 441 36.43 -41.70 -16.91
C THR A 441 37.82 -41.62 -16.28
N VAL A 442 38.18 -40.44 -15.80
CA VAL A 442 39.51 -40.12 -15.29
C VAL A 442 39.40 -39.56 -13.88
N PRO A 443 40.22 -40.04 -12.92
CA PRO A 443 40.29 -39.48 -11.57
C PRO A 443 41.07 -38.16 -11.58
N ILE A 444 40.46 -37.09 -11.09
CA ILE A 444 41.10 -35.78 -10.94
C ILE A 444 41.07 -35.36 -9.47
N PRO A 445 42.22 -35.13 -8.81
CA PRO A 445 42.25 -34.58 -7.46
C PRO A 445 41.75 -33.15 -7.42
N GLY A 446 40.98 -32.82 -6.39
CA GLY A 446 40.43 -31.48 -6.16
C GLY A 446 41.08 -30.77 -4.97
N ASN A 447 41.22 -29.44 -5.07
CA ASN A 447 41.47 -28.59 -3.92
C ASN A 447 40.52 -27.40 -3.90
N VAL A 448 40.33 -26.82 -2.73
CA VAL A 448 39.75 -25.49 -2.54
C VAL A 448 40.80 -24.65 -1.84
N LEU A 449 41.09 -23.46 -2.37
CA LEU A 449 41.92 -22.46 -1.70
C LEU A 449 40.97 -21.43 -1.08
N VAL A 450 41.07 -21.21 0.23
CA VAL A 450 40.12 -20.35 0.95
C VAL A 450 40.86 -19.30 1.76
N GLY A 451 40.26 -18.12 1.90
CA GLY A 451 40.88 -17.03 2.66
C GLY A 451 41.92 -16.26 1.87
N LYS A 452 42.34 -15.12 2.41
CA LYS A 452 43.46 -14.33 1.87
C LYS A 452 44.79 -15.09 1.95
N SER A 453 44.94 -15.97 2.93
CA SER A 453 46.09 -16.87 3.02
C SER A 453 46.08 -17.98 1.97
N GLN A 454 44.97 -18.15 1.24
CA GLN A 454 44.76 -19.24 0.27
C GLN A 454 45.04 -20.62 0.90
N THR A 455 44.52 -20.83 2.10
CA THR A 455 44.66 -22.11 2.81
C THR A 455 44.09 -23.23 1.95
N ARG A 456 44.91 -24.24 1.66
CA ARG A 456 44.57 -25.35 0.78
C ARG A 456 43.83 -26.44 1.53
N MET A 457 42.66 -26.83 1.03
CA MET A 457 41.85 -27.94 1.54
C MET A 457 41.55 -28.91 0.40
N ALA A 458 41.77 -30.21 0.61
CA ALA A 458 41.47 -31.23 -0.41
C ALA A 458 39.96 -31.48 -0.52
N HIS A 459 39.49 -31.81 -1.73
CA HIS A 459 38.14 -32.33 -1.95
C HIS A 459 38.16 -33.41 -3.05
N ASN A 460 37.09 -34.19 -3.08
CA ASN A 460 36.90 -35.33 -3.96
C ASN A 460 35.56 -35.27 -4.71
N CYS A 461 34.91 -34.09 -4.75
CA CYS A 461 33.57 -33.89 -5.32
C CYS A 461 32.43 -34.70 -4.67
N LYS A 462 32.66 -35.42 -3.57
CA LYS A 462 31.65 -36.25 -2.89
C LYS A 462 30.64 -35.42 -2.08
N GLY A 463 30.90 -34.13 -1.91
CA GLY A 463 30.07 -33.26 -1.08
C GLY A 463 30.40 -33.36 0.42
N GLU A 464 31.66 -33.59 0.77
CA GLU A 464 32.14 -33.48 2.15
C GLU A 464 32.15 -32.00 2.59
N VAL A 465 31.88 -31.77 3.88
CA VAL A 465 31.82 -30.43 4.45
C VAL A 465 33.22 -29.98 4.83
N LEU A 466 33.67 -28.87 4.24
CA LEU A 466 34.93 -28.22 4.52
C LEU A 466 34.66 -26.98 5.39
N ALA A 467 35.17 -26.97 6.63
CA ALA A 467 35.09 -25.80 7.49
C ALA A 467 36.15 -24.78 7.09
N ILE A 468 35.72 -23.56 6.75
CA ILE A 468 36.63 -22.48 6.34
C ILE A 468 36.75 -21.43 7.46
N PRO A 469 37.83 -20.64 7.50
CA PRO A 469 37.99 -19.58 8.50
C PRO A 469 36.81 -18.61 8.49
N ALA A 470 36.09 -18.50 9.62
CA ALA A 470 34.89 -17.68 9.73
C ALA A 470 35.22 -16.24 10.18
N PRO A 471 34.47 -15.22 9.75
CA PRO A 471 34.81 -13.82 10.02
C PRO A 471 34.79 -13.45 11.51
N ALA A 472 34.00 -14.15 12.34
CA ALA A 472 33.99 -13.89 13.79
C ALA A 472 35.26 -14.35 14.51
N THR A 473 35.97 -15.35 13.97
CA THR A 473 37.16 -15.96 14.61
C THR A 473 38.46 -15.67 13.88
N HIS A 474 38.40 -15.44 12.57
CA HIS A 474 39.54 -15.24 11.68
C HIS A 474 39.27 -14.04 10.76
N ALA A 475 39.02 -12.87 11.36
CA ALA A 475 38.66 -11.66 10.62
C ALA A 475 39.73 -11.22 9.61
N GLU A 476 41.00 -11.57 9.85
CA GLU A 476 42.13 -11.32 8.97
C GLU A 476 42.02 -12.02 7.61
N GLU A 477 41.26 -13.12 7.53
CA GLU A 477 41.02 -13.87 6.28
C GLU A 477 39.91 -13.24 5.42
N TRP A 478 39.29 -12.16 5.90
CA TRP A 478 38.17 -11.47 5.27
C TRP A 478 38.48 -10.00 5.03
N ASP A 479 37.97 -9.45 3.94
CA ASP A 479 37.88 -8.02 3.70
C ASP A 479 36.58 -7.49 4.28
N LYS A 480 36.70 -6.64 5.29
CA LYS A 480 35.56 -5.97 5.93
C LYS A 480 35.29 -4.64 5.24
N MET A 481 34.07 -4.48 4.75
CA MET A 481 33.61 -3.28 4.05
C MET A 481 32.24 -2.82 4.56
N SER A 482 31.96 -1.52 4.48
CA SER A 482 30.63 -0.99 4.81
C SER A 482 29.60 -1.51 3.81
N SER A 483 28.44 -1.94 4.30
CA SER A 483 27.28 -2.30 3.46
C SER A 483 26.48 -1.08 2.99
N GLY A 484 26.79 0.12 3.49
CA GLY A 484 25.95 1.31 3.33
C GLY A 484 24.73 1.34 4.26
N VAL A 485 24.54 0.30 5.07
CA VAL A 485 23.53 0.19 6.12
C VAL A 485 24.23 0.30 7.47
N THR A 486 23.71 1.16 8.35
CA THR A 486 24.20 1.35 9.73
C THR A 486 24.32 0.00 10.44
N ASP A 487 25.46 -0.19 11.11
CA ASP A 487 25.81 -1.38 11.89
C ASP A 487 25.84 -2.72 11.14
N MET A 488 25.73 -2.72 9.81
CA MET A 488 25.86 -3.92 8.97
C MET A 488 27.12 -3.87 8.13
N TRP A 489 27.86 -4.98 8.10
CA TRP A 489 29.15 -5.10 7.41
C TRP A 489 29.07 -6.18 6.34
N LEU A 490 29.75 -5.93 5.22
CA LEU A 490 30.05 -6.93 4.22
C LEU A 490 31.43 -7.51 4.51
N TRP A 491 31.51 -8.82 4.62
CA TRP A 491 32.73 -9.59 4.80
C TRP A 491 32.94 -10.39 3.53
N LYS A 492 34.05 -10.13 2.83
CA LYS A 492 34.39 -10.83 1.60
C LYS A 492 35.63 -11.69 1.77
N THR A 493 35.64 -12.88 1.20
CA THR A 493 36.84 -13.70 1.15
C THR A 493 36.93 -14.45 -0.18
N PRO A 494 38.13 -14.57 -0.78
CA PRO A 494 38.29 -15.33 -2.01
C PRO A 494 38.20 -16.83 -1.72
N LEU A 495 37.66 -17.56 -2.69
CA LEU A 495 37.65 -19.00 -2.77
C LEU A 495 38.05 -19.43 -4.18
N VAL A 496 39.04 -20.30 -4.33
CA VAL A 496 39.42 -20.86 -5.63
C VAL A 496 39.14 -22.35 -5.65
N LEU A 497 38.19 -22.78 -6.48
CA LEU A 497 37.98 -24.19 -6.78
C LEU A 497 39.06 -24.66 -7.76
N GLN A 498 39.87 -25.63 -7.35
CA GLN A 498 40.97 -26.16 -8.14
C GLN A 498 40.78 -27.63 -8.49
N PHE A 499 41.15 -27.99 -9.72
CA PHE A 499 41.32 -29.37 -10.18
C PHE A 499 42.76 -29.58 -10.63
N VAL A 500 43.47 -30.53 -9.99
CA VAL A 500 44.91 -30.74 -10.18
C VAL A 500 45.16 -31.58 -11.42
N MET A 501 45.63 -30.93 -12.48
CA MET A 501 45.82 -31.56 -13.79
C MET A 501 47.17 -32.28 -13.92
N ASP A 502 48.22 -31.79 -13.27
CA ASP A 502 49.51 -32.50 -13.14
C ASP A 502 49.53 -33.39 -11.90
N ASN A 503 48.74 -34.46 -11.93
CA ASN A 503 48.84 -35.54 -10.95
C ASN A 503 49.05 -36.87 -11.68
N PRO A 504 49.95 -37.76 -11.19
CA PRO A 504 50.14 -39.08 -11.79
C PRO A 504 48.84 -39.88 -11.94
N VAL A 505 47.90 -39.76 -11.00
CA VAL A 505 46.61 -40.47 -11.03
C VAL A 505 45.76 -40.07 -12.23
N SER A 506 45.85 -38.80 -12.65
CA SER A 506 45.07 -38.22 -13.75
C SER A 506 45.54 -38.69 -15.14
N LYS A 507 46.71 -39.34 -15.24
CA LYS A 507 47.30 -39.80 -16.52
C LYS A 507 46.69 -41.11 -17.02
N THR A 508 45.88 -41.78 -16.20
CA THR A 508 45.23 -43.06 -16.52
C THR A 508 43.74 -42.99 -16.22
N THR A 509 42.94 -43.77 -16.94
CA THR A 509 41.51 -43.94 -16.63
C THR A 509 41.33 -44.78 -15.36
N TYR A 510 40.11 -44.84 -14.83
CA TYR A 510 39.78 -45.75 -13.71
C TYR A 510 40.04 -47.24 -14.04
N ASP A 511 40.02 -47.61 -15.32
CA ASP A 511 40.34 -48.97 -15.80
C ASP A 511 41.85 -49.21 -15.99
N GLY A 512 42.69 -48.21 -15.69
CA GLY A 512 44.15 -48.31 -15.79
C GLY A 512 44.73 -48.07 -17.20
N ASN A 513 43.91 -47.62 -18.16
CA ASN A 513 44.37 -47.37 -19.53
C ASN A 513 44.92 -45.94 -19.69
N SER A 514 45.92 -45.77 -20.55
CA SER A 514 46.27 -44.44 -21.06
C SER A 514 45.14 -43.89 -21.92
N TRP A 515 44.94 -42.58 -21.90
CA TRP A 515 43.86 -41.93 -22.63
C TRP A 515 44.34 -40.62 -23.26
N PHE A 516 43.61 -40.20 -24.29
CA PHE A 516 43.78 -38.91 -24.95
C PHE A 516 42.40 -38.42 -25.42
N GLY A 517 42.09 -37.15 -25.16
CA GLY A 517 40.82 -36.56 -25.54
C GLY A 517 40.39 -35.45 -24.59
N GLU A 518 39.18 -34.96 -24.78
CA GLU A 518 38.54 -33.98 -23.89
C GLU A 518 37.62 -34.72 -22.91
N VAL A 519 37.71 -34.35 -21.64
CA VAL A 519 36.84 -34.84 -20.57
C VAL A 519 36.21 -33.64 -19.87
N SER A 520 34.98 -33.80 -19.39
CA SER A 520 34.25 -32.74 -18.69
C SER A 520 33.59 -33.28 -17.42
N ALA A 521 33.29 -32.35 -16.51
CA ALA A 521 32.50 -32.58 -15.33
C ALA A 521 31.68 -31.33 -15.02
N GLN A 522 30.49 -31.53 -14.47
CA GLN A 522 29.66 -30.46 -13.92
C GLN A 522 29.35 -30.77 -12.47
N GLY A 523 29.33 -29.74 -11.63
CA GLY A 523 29.13 -29.89 -10.20
C GLY A 523 28.48 -28.65 -9.60
N ARG A 524 28.36 -28.66 -8.28
CA ARG A 524 27.82 -27.57 -7.48
C ARG A 524 28.75 -27.28 -6.32
N ILE A 525 28.94 -25.99 -6.04
CA ILE A 525 29.56 -25.51 -4.82
C ILE A 525 28.48 -24.89 -3.94
N ASP A 526 28.33 -25.42 -2.73
CA ASP A 526 27.40 -24.90 -1.72
C ASP A 526 28.21 -24.21 -0.62
N VAL A 527 27.77 -23.02 -0.19
CA VAL A 527 28.31 -22.35 0.99
C VAL A 527 27.21 -22.20 2.03
N SER A 528 27.54 -22.42 3.30
CA SER A 528 26.65 -22.21 4.43
C SER A 528 27.36 -21.41 5.51
N ALA A 529 26.62 -20.57 6.21
CA ALA A 529 27.10 -19.79 7.34
C ALA A 529 26.14 -19.97 8.52
N SER A 530 26.68 -19.87 9.73
CA SER A 530 25.88 -19.84 10.96
C SER A 530 26.33 -18.67 11.82
N TRP A 531 25.37 -17.99 12.44
CA TRP A 531 25.53 -16.87 13.36
C TRP A 531 24.64 -17.10 14.59
N ASN A 532 24.87 -16.31 15.64
CA ASN A 532 24.14 -16.42 16.91
C ASN A 532 22.80 -15.70 16.91
#